data_AF-A0A7C9DWC6-F1
#
_entry.id   AF-A0A7C9DWC6-F1
#
_cell.length_a   1.000
_cell.length_b   1.000
_cell.length_c   1.000
_cell.angle_alpha   90.00
_cell.angle_beta   90.00
_cell.angle_gamma   90.00
#
_symmetry.space_group_name_H-M   'P 1'
#
loop_
_entity.id
_entity.type
_entity.pdbx_description
1 polymer ?
#
loop_
_entity_poly.entity_id
_entity_poly.type
_entity_poly.pdbx_seq_one_letter_code
_entity_poly.pdbx_strand_id
1 'polypeptide(L)'
;MGQILSSIFSDDHKIPDNNNHGYYHEYEEKAEAYYIFSNIIQPPASQSTRSTRRNGITRGNYNRHQRILVVGDGDFSFSASLAMALGSASNMVATSLDSLDFLKNNYKRSMSNINELKARGCKVLHCVDATQMANHPQLYHIKFDRIIFNFPLAGFFPKEISRQLQIQSVNYHYLCFLTLFSSLIK
;
A
#
# COMPACT_ATOMS: atom_id res chain seq x y z
N MET A 1 14.29 1.32 25.78
CA MET A 1 13.78 1.02 24.43
C MET A 1 12.96 -0.27 24.37
N GLY A 2 13.25 -1.32 25.16
CA GLY A 2 12.56 -2.62 25.07
C GLY A 2 11.21 -2.81 25.77
N GLN A 3 10.67 -1.83 26.51
CA GLN A 3 9.46 -2.04 27.34
C GLN A 3 8.14 -1.55 26.70
N ILE A 4 8.18 -0.73 25.64
CA ILE A 4 6.97 -0.22 24.98
C ILE A 4 6.46 -1.19 23.91
N LEU A 5 7.33 -2.07 23.40
CA LEU A 5 6.98 -3.04 22.36
C LEU A 5 6.19 -4.24 22.89
N SER A 6 6.36 -4.62 24.16
CA SER A 6 5.65 -5.77 24.74
C SER A 6 4.16 -5.50 25.02
N SER A 7 3.76 -4.24 25.20
CA SER A 7 2.36 -3.88 25.48
C SER A 7 1.49 -3.77 24.22
N ILE A 8 2.07 -3.71 23.03
CA ILE A 8 1.32 -3.54 21.77
C ILE A 8 0.91 -4.90 21.17
N PHE A 9 1.58 -6.00 21.54
CA PHE A 9 1.39 -7.32 20.93
C PHE A 9 0.84 -8.39 21.89
N SER A 10 0.32 -8.03 23.07
CA SER A 10 -0.04 -9.02 24.11
C SER A 10 -1.52 -9.44 24.15
N ASP A 11 -2.42 -8.96 23.28
CA ASP A 11 -3.83 -9.35 23.34
C ASP A 11 -4.28 -10.14 22.09
N ASP A 12 -4.37 -11.46 22.28
CA ASP A 12 -5.11 -12.39 21.44
C ASP A 12 -6.59 -11.97 21.35
N HIS A 13 -6.98 -11.24 20.31
CA HIS A 13 -8.40 -10.97 20.02
C HIS A 13 -8.92 -11.82 18.86
N LYS A 14 -9.75 -12.80 19.24
CA LYS A 14 -10.65 -13.61 18.39
C LYS A 14 -11.38 -12.78 17.34
N ILE A 15 -11.41 -13.32 16.11
CA ILE A 15 -12.28 -12.86 15.01
C ILE A 15 -13.76 -13.09 15.40
N PRO A 16 -14.64 -12.07 15.40
CA PRO A 16 -16.06 -12.26 15.64
C PRO A 16 -16.85 -12.54 14.35
N ASP A 17 -18.01 -13.18 14.54
CA ASP A 17 -18.85 -13.83 13.53
C ASP A 17 -19.57 -12.87 12.57
N ASN A 18 -19.82 -13.34 11.35
CA ASN A 18 -19.94 -12.56 10.10
C ASN A 18 -21.39 -12.17 9.73
N ASN A 19 -22.07 -11.36 10.53
CA ASN A 19 -23.43 -10.85 10.18
C ASN A 19 -23.73 -9.46 10.74
N ASN A 20 -22.98 -8.42 10.34
CA ASN A 20 -23.41 -7.05 10.67
C ASN A 20 -23.20 -6.05 9.52
N HIS A 21 -24.32 -5.53 9.00
CA HIS A 21 -24.39 -4.51 7.95
C HIS A 21 -23.68 -3.19 8.32
N GLY A 22 -23.35 -2.97 9.59
CA GLY A 22 -22.57 -1.81 10.05
C GLY A 22 -21.09 -1.81 9.63
N TYR A 23 -20.53 -2.97 9.26
CA TYR A 23 -19.13 -3.07 8.85
C TYR A 23 -18.88 -2.42 7.48
N TYR A 24 -19.86 -2.47 6.57
CA TYR A 24 -19.77 -1.86 5.24
C TYR A 24 -19.89 -0.32 5.26
N HIS A 25 -20.65 0.24 6.19
CA HIS A 25 -20.71 1.69 6.39
C HIS A 25 -19.40 2.23 6.99
N GLU A 26 -18.78 1.45 7.88
CA GLU A 26 -17.43 1.74 8.39
C GLU A 26 -16.38 1.73 7.27
N TYR A 27 -16.51 0.85 6.27
CA TYR A 27 -15.60 0.82 5.12
C TYR A 27 -15.70 2.05 4.23
N GLU A 28 -16.88 2.67 4.13
CA GLU A 28 -17.09 3.85 3.27
C GLU A 28 -16.49 5.12 3.92
N GLU A 29 -16.68 5.32 5.23
CA GLU A 29 -15.94 6.35 6.00
C GLU A 29 -14.42 6.07 6.02
N LYS A 30 -14.01 4.79 6.09
CA LYS A 30 -12.60 4.38 5.99
C LYS A 30 -11.99 4.66 4.62
N ALA A 31 -12.76 4.56 3.54
CA ALA A 31 -12.30 4.87 2.20
C ALA A 31 -12.03 6.38 2.05
N GLU A 32 -12.84 7.23 2.66
CA GLU A 32 -12.59 8.67 2.72
C GLU A 32 -11.36 9.01 3.56
N ALA A 33 -11.20 8.39 4.73
CA ALA A 33 -10.01 8.58 5.56
C ALA A 33 -8.72 8.17 4.83
N TYR A 34 -8.77 7.05 4.09
CA TYR A 34 -7.67 6.56 3.27
C TYR A 34 -7.37 7.51 2.09
N TYR A 35 -8.41 8.04 1.44
CA TYR A 35 -8.29 9.04 0.38
C TYR A 35 -7.64 10.33 0.91
N ILE A 36 -8.07 10.82 2.08
CA ILE A 36 -7.47 11.99 2.75
C ILE A 36 -6.00 11.70 3.13
N PHE A 37 -5.69 10.54 3.68
CA PHE A 37 -4.33 10.16 4.08
C PHE A 37 -3.37 10.09 2.89
N SER A 38 -3.82 9.55 1.76
CA SER A 38 -3.05 9.50 0.50
C SER A 38 -2.80 10.89 -0.14
N ASN A 39 -3.62 11.89 0.20
CA ASN A 39 -3.41 13.28 -0.18
C ASN A 39 -2.46 14.03 0.76
N ILE A 40 -2.33 13.60 2.02
CA ILE A 40 -1.41 14.19 3.02
C ILE A 40 0.04 13.72 2.81
N ILE A 41 0.25 12.48 2.33
CA ILE A 41 1.59 11.89 2.15
C ILE A 41 2.33 12.40 0.89
N GLN A 42 1.71 13.26 0.08
CA GLN A 42 2.41 13.88 -1.05
C GLN A 42 3.22 15.10 -0.59
N PRO A 43 4.50 15.25 -1.00
CA PRO A 43 5.19 16.52 -0.87
C PRO A 43 4.41 17.61 -1.65
N PRO A 44 4.50 18.89 -1.21
CA PRO A 44 3.60 19.94 -1.64
C PRO A 44 3.57 20.12 -3.17
N ALA A 45 2.36 20.33 -3.68
CA ALA A 45 2.03 20.47 -5.09
C ALA A 45 2.96 21.41 -5.86
N SER A 46 3.55 20.91 -6.96
CA SER A 46 3.89 21.79 -8.08
C SER A 46 2.58 22.17 -8.78
N GLN A 47 2.24 23.44 -8.68
CA GLN A 47 1.03 24.06 -9.18
C GLN A 47 0.72 23.71 -10.65
N SER A 48 -0.58 23.58 -10.92
CA SER A 48 -1.21 23.56 -12.24
C SER A 48 -0.42 24.30 -13.32
N THR A 49 0.07 23.57 -14.32
CA THR A 49 0.26 24.11 -15.67
C THR A 49 -0.54 23.31 -16.68
N ARG A 50 -1.64 23.95 -17.08
CA ARG A 50 -2.46 23.80 -18.29
C ARG A 50 -1.85 22.94 -19.42
N SER A 51 -2.45 21.76 -19.59
CA SER A 51 -2.60 20.96 -20.83
C SER A 51 -1.45 20.89 -21.85
N THR A 52 -0.92 19.68 -22.05
CA THR A 52 -0.71 19.16 -23.41
C THR A 52 -1.22 17.73 -23.48
N ARG A 53 -2.21 17.49 -24.33
CA ARG A 53 -2.72 16.15 -24.66
C ARG A 53 -1.56 15.26 -25.13
N ARG A 54 -1.13 14.33 -24.27
CA ARG A 54 -0.49 13.09 -24.69
C ARG A 54 -1.34 11.95 -24.12
N ASN A 55 -1.67 10.98 -24.97
CA ASN A 55 -2.65 9.90 -24.76
C ASN A 55 -2.34 8.96 -23.57
N GLY A 56 -2.35 9.46 -22.33
CA GLY A 56 -2.06 8.67 -21.13
C GLY A 56 -3.25 8.62 -20.18
N ILE A 57 -3.65 7.40 -19.78
CA ILE A 57 -4.62 7.21 -18.68
C ILE A 57 -3.91 7.57 -17.37
N THR A 58 -4.38 8.63 -16.71
CA THR A 58 -3.91 9.10 -15.40
C THR A 58 -4.98 8.84 -14.34
N ARG A 59 -4.60 8.31 -13.17
CA ARG A 59 -5.48 8.08 -12.02
C ARG A 59 -4.86 8.70 -10.78
N GLY A 60 -5.38 9.86 -10.34
CA GLY A 60 -4.72 10.69 -9.33
C GLY A 60 -3.30 11.06 -9.77
N ASN A 61 -2.31 10.79 -8.93
CA ASN A 61 -0.89 11.03 -9.22
C ASN A 61 -0.16 9.87 -9.89
N TYR A 62 -0.90 8.82 -10.25
CA TYR A 62 -0.40 7.63 -10.90
C TYR A 62 -0.70 7.66 -12.39
N ASN A 63 0.27 7.27 -13.21
CA ASN A 63 0.07 7.09 -14.64
C ASN A 63 0.89 5.94 -15.20
N ARG A 64 0.48 5.40 -16.34
CA ARG A 64 1.08 4.20 -16.95
C ARG A 64 2.55 4.33 -17.37
N HIS A 65 3.11 5.53 -17.45
CA HIS A 65 4.52 5.74 -17.81
C HIS A 65 5.45 5.72 -16.59
N GLN A 66 4.90 5.75 -15.38
CA GLN A 66 5.68 5.62 -14.15
C GLN A 66 6.03 4.16 -13.89
N ARG A 67 7.25 3.91 -13.42
CA ARG A 67 7.61 2.66 -12.75
C ARG A 67 7.07 2.70 -11.32
N ILE A 68 6.14 1.82 -11.01
CA ILE A 68 5.42 1.81 -9.74
C ILE A 68 5.79 0.54 -8.98
N LEU A 69 6.16 0.68 -7.71
CA LEU A 69 6.31 -0.42 -6.77
C LEU A 69 5.17 -0.35 -5.75
N VAL A 70 4.43 -1.43 -5.57
CA VAL A 70 3.45 -1.58 -4.49
C VAL A 70 4.02 -2.53 -3.45
N VAL A 71 4.17 -2.03 -2.23
CA VAL A 71 4.79 -2.71 -1.09
C VAL A 71 3.72 -3.27 -0.17
N GLY A 72 3.81 -4.56 0.15
CA GLY A 72 2.99 -5.19 1.19
C GLY A 72 1.50 -5.31 0.84
N ASP A 73 1.16 -5.51 -0.43
CA ASP A 73 -0.22 -5.72 -0.84
C ASP A 73 -0.68 -7.12 -0.43
N GLY A 74 -1.45 -7.21 0.65
CA GLY A 74 -1.83 -8.46 1.29
C GLY A 74 -2.52 -9.44 0.35
N ASP A 75 -3.69 -9.09 -0.20
CA ASP A 75 -4.46 -9.96 -1.11
C ASP A 75 -4.37 -9.53 -2.59
N PHE A 76 -3.51 -8.57 -2.91
CA PHE A 76 -3.34 -7.96 -4.23
C PHE A 76 -4.53 -7.16 -4.77
N SER A 77 -5.58 -6.93 -3.98
CA SER A 77 -6.78 -6.21 -4.44
C SER A 77 -6.50 -4.76 -4.81
N PHE A 78 -5.66 -4.07 -4.04
CA PHE A 78 -5.28 -2.68 -4.31
C PHE A 78 -4.52 -2.59 -5.64
N SER A 79 -3.49 -3.41 -5.81
CA SER A 79 -2.69 -3.46 -7.03
C SER A 79 -3.53 -3.82 -8.24
N ALA A 80 -4.43 -4.80 -8.13
CA ALA A 80 -5.32 -5.21 -9.23
C ALA A 80 -6.25 -4.06 -9.64
N SER A 81 -6.81 -3.34 -8.67
CA SER A 81 -7.66 -2.17 -8.91
C SER A 81 -6.87 -1.04 -9.60
N LEU A 82 -5.65 -0.76 -9.15
CA LEU A 82 -4.78 0.25 -9.77
C LEU A 82 -4.39 -0.14 -11.20
N ALA A 83 -4.01 -1.40 -11.43
CA ALA A 83 -3.69 -1.95 -12.75
C ALA A 83 -4.87 -1.84 -13.72
N MET A 84 -6.08 -2.16 -13.25
CA MET A 84 -7.31 -2.03 -14.02
C MET A 84 -7.59 -0.56 -14.36
N ALA A 85 -7.45 0.33 -13.38
CA ALA A 85 -7.71 1.75 -13.56
C ALA A 85 -6.72 2.43 -14.53
N LEU A 86 -5.46 1.97 -14.56
CA LEU A 86 -4.42 2.40 -15.51
C LEU A 86 -4.51 1.70 -16.87
N GLY A 87 -5.28 0.61 -16.97
CA GLY A 87 -5.47 -0.22 -18.16
C GLY A 87 -4.27 -1.10 -18.53
N SER A 88 -3.15 -1.00 -17.83
CA SER A 88 -1.94 -1.81 -17.99
C SER A 88 -1.14 -1.75 -16.70
N ALA A 89 -0.36 -2.80 -16.43
CA ALA A 89 0.53 -2.89 -15.29
C ALA A 89 1.96 -3.33 -15.68
N SER A 90 2.35 -3.19 -16.94
CA SER A 90 3.68 -3.60 -17.43
C SER A 90 4.85 -2.89 -16.72
N ASN A 91 4.61 -1.70 -16.17
CA ASN A 91 5.58 -0.91 -15.41
C ASN A 91 5.39 -1.03 -13.88
N MET A 92 4.56 -1.97 -13.43
CA MET A 92 4.23 -2.16 -12.02
C MET A 92 4.89 -3.43 -11.47
N VAL A 93 5.42 -3.32 -10.25
CA VAL A 93 5.79 -4.46 -9.41
C VAL A 93 4.91 -4.46 -8.17
N ALA A 94 4.18 -5.53 -7.92
CA ALA A 94 3.37 -5.70 -6.72
C ALA A 94 4.00 -6.78 -5.82
N THR A 95 4.07 -6.51 -4.52
CA THR A 95 4.78 -7.38 -3.57
C THR A 95 3.90 -7.72 -2.37
N SER A 96 4.01 -8.95 -1.86
CA SER A 96 3.41 -9.39 -0.58
C SER A 96 4.48 -9.95 0.36
N LEU A 97 4.26 -9.82 1.67
CA LEU A 97 5.07 -10.53 2.68
C LEU A 97 4.70 -12.02 2.70
N ASP A 98 3.41 -12.32 2.54
CA ASP A 98 2.93 -13.70 2.56
C ASP A 98 3.36 -14.48 1.30
N SER A 99 3.48 -15.80 1.47
CA SER A 99 3.73 -16.74 0.38
C SER A 99 2.49 -16.96 -0.48
N LEU A 100 2.68 -17.36 -1.74
CA LEU A 100 1.56 -17.67 -2.63
C LEU A 100 0.60 -18.73 -2.04
N ASP A 101 1.13 -19.75 -1.38
CA ASP A 101 0.32 -20.80 -0.75
C ASP A 101 -0.50 -20.26 0.43
N PHE A 102 0.08 -19.41 1.26
CA PHE A 102 -0.66 -18.73 2.33
C PHE A 102 -1.80 -17.91 1.74
N LEU A 103 -1.52 -17.12 0.71
CA LEU A 103 -2.52 -16.27 0.07
C LEU A 103 -3.68 -17.07 -0.52
N LYS A 104 -3.37 -18.19 -1.17
CA LYS A 104 -4.36 -19.09 -1.76
C LYS A 104 -5.29 -19.69 -0.71
N ASN A 105 -4.76 -20.02 0.47
CA ASN A 105 -5.51 -20.68 1.53
C ASN A 105 -6.29 -19.69 2.42
N ASN A 106 -5.82 -18.45 2.56
CA ASN A 106 -6.38 -17.49 3.52
C ASN A 106 -7.20 -16.36 2.88
N TYR A 107 -6.97 -16.04 1.61
CA TYR A 107 -7.67 -14.94 0.93
C TYR A 107 -8.44 -15.44 -0.30
N LYS A 108 -9.77 -15.48 -0.19
CA LYS A 108 -10.67 -16.00 -1.24
C LYS A 108 -10.44 -15.38 -2.62
N ARG A 109 -10.02 -14.11 -2.69
CA ARG A 109 -9.86 -13.36 -3.95
C ARG A 109 -8.41 -13.23 -4.43
N SER A 110 -7.42 -13.62 -3.62
CA SER A 110 -5.99 -13.36 -3.91
C SER A 110 -5.58 -13.92 -5.27
N MET A 111 -5.97 -15.16 -5.57
CA MET A 111 -5.63 -15.81 -6.84
C MET A 111 -6.25 -15.10 -8.04
N SER A 112 -7.48 -14.61 -7.91
CA SER A 112 -8.14 -13.83 -8.97
C SER A 112 -7.42 -12.49 -9.20
N ASN A 113 -7.08 -11.78 -8.11
CA ASN A 113 -6.34 -10.52 -8.18
C ASN A 113 -4.94 -10.70 -8.79
N ILE A 114 -4.21 -11.75 -8.38
CA ILE A 114 -2.89 -12.09 -8.93
C ILE A 114 -2.98 -12.42 -10.42
N ASN A 115 -4.00 -13.17 -10.84
CA ASN A 115 -4.20 -13.50 -12.24
C ASN A 115 -4.49 -12.25 -13.08
N GLU A 116 -5.35 -11.36 -12.59
CA GLU A 116 -5.64 -10.07 -13.24
C GLU A 116 -4.37 -9.21 -13.39
N LEU A 117 -3.55 -9.15 -12.34
CA LEU A 117 -2.27 -8.46 -12.37
C LEU A 117 -1.32 -9.02 -13.43
N LYS A 118 -1.14 -10.34 -13.44
CA LYS A 118 -0.29 -11.02 -14.43
C LYS A 118 -0.83 -10.81 -15.85
N ALA A 119 -2.13 -10.91 -16.06
CA ALA A 119 -2.78 -10.67 -17.36
C ALA A 119 -2.53 -9.25 -17.88
N ARG A 120 -2.36 -8.27 -16.99
CA ARG A 120 -2.02 -6.88 -17.32
C ARG A 120 -0.52 -6.60 -17.39
N GLY A 121 0.33 -7.63 -17.26
CA GLY A 121 1.78 -7.52 -17.35
C GLY A 121 2.48 -7.10 -16.06
N CYS A 122 1.80 -7.10 -14.91
CA CYS A 122 2.42 -6.79 -13.63
C CYS A 122 3.40 -7.89 -13.21
N LYS A 123 4.55 -7.48 -12.68
CA LYS A 123 5.46 -8.38 -11.96
C LYS A 123 4.96 -8.56 -10.53
N VAL A 124 4.55 -9.77 -10.18
CA VAL A 124 4.08 -10.11 -8.83
C VAL A 124 5.18 -10.87 -8.09
N LEU A 125 5.57 -10.39 -6.91
CA LEU A 125 6.56 -11.01 -6.02
C LEU A 125 5.92 -11.36 -4.67
N HIS A 126 6.36 -12.47 -4.07
CA HIS A 126 5.89 -12.96 -2.78
C HIS A 126 7.07 -13.09 -1.82
N CYS A 127 6.79 -13.23 -0.53
CA CYS A 127 7.82 -13.36 0.51
C CYS A 127 8.82 -12.19 0.52
N VAL A 128 8.35 -10.98 0.19
CA VAL A 128 9.20 -9.79 0.16
C VAL A 128 9.07 -9.02 1.46
N ASP A 129 10.11 -9.08 2.28
CA ASP A 129 10.24 -8.26 3.49
C ASP A 129 10.58 -6.81 3.11
N ALA A 130 9.66 -5.90 3.40
CA ALA A 130 9.79 -4.47 3.19
C ALA A 130 11.05 -3.88 3.86
N THR A 131 11.47 -4.43 5.01
CA THR A 131 12.64 -3.94 5.75
C THR A 131 13.96 -4.28 5.07
N GLN A 132 13.95 -5.28 4.18
CA GLN A 132 15.13 -5.78 3.45
C GLN A 132 15.02 -5.51 1.94
N MET A 133 13.98 -4.80 1.51
CA MET A 133 13.62 -4.63 0.10
C MET A 133 14.69 -3.91 -0.73
N ALA A 134 15.42 -2.98 -0.12
CA ALA A 134 16.54 -2.28 -0.74
C ALA A 134 17.64 -3.22 -1.24
N ASN A 135 17.79 -4.40 -0.62
CA ASN A 135 18.78 -5.43 -0.97
C ASN A 135 18.16 -6.62 -1.72
N HIS A 136 16.85 -6.57 -2.01
CA HIS A 136 16.16 -7.69 -2.63
C HIS A 136 16.69 -7.90 -4.06
N PRO A 137 17.13 -9.11 -4.46
CA PRO A 137 17.82 -9.36 -5.74
C PRO A 137 17.05 -8.93 -6.99
N GLN A 138 15.71 -8.91 -6.91
CA GLN A 138 14.87 -8.49 -8.03
C GLN A 138 14.52 -7.00 -8.06
N LEU A 139 14.93 -6.23 -7.04
CA LEU A 139 14.53 -4.83 -6.82
C LEU A 139 15.71 -3.87 -6.61
N TYR A 140 16.83 -4.32 -6.03
CA TYR A 140 17.94 -3.46 -5.59
C TYR A 140 18.57 -2.57 -6.67
N HIS A 141 18.48 -2.96 -7.94
CA HIS A 141 18.97 -2.18 -9.08
C HIS A 141 17.89 -1.36 -9.80
N ILE A 142 16.65 -1.36 -9.30
CA ILE A 142 15.52 -0.70 -9.92
C ILE A 142 15.14 0.54 -9.11
N LYS A 143 15.05 1.67 -9.80
CA LYS A 143 14.55 2.92 -9.25
C LYS A 143 13.11 3.17 -9.68
N PHE A 144 12.21 3.41 -8.75
CA PHE A 144 10.78 3.62 -9.01
C PHE A 144 10.44 5.10 -9.02
N ASP A 145 9.55 5.48 -9.93
CA ASP A 145 8.96 6.83 -9.96
C ASP A 145 7.98 7.00 -8.80
N ARG A 146 7.31 5.91 -8.40
CA ARG A 146 6.35 5.87 -7.32
C ARG A 146 6.52 4.59 -6.52
N ILE A 147 6.60 4.71 -5.20
CA ILE A 147 6.52 3.60 -4.27
C ILE A 147 5.26 3.81 -3.44
N ILE A 148 4.37 2.83 -3.47
CA ILE A 148 3.11 2.84 -2.74
C ILE A 148 3.28 1.85 -1.59
N PHE A 149 3.23 2.37 -0.37
CA PHE A 149 3.19 1.54 0.83
C PHE A 149 1.88 1.83 1.56
N ASN A 150 0.92 0.91 1.42
CA ASN A 150 -0.35 1.02 2.11
C ASN A 150 -0.15 0.53 3.54
N PHE A 151 0.27 1.41 4.45
CA PHE A 151 0.42 1.09 5.86
C PHE A 151 -0.91 0.58 6.42
N PRO A 152 -1.06 -0.74 6.65
CA PRO A 152 -2.25 -1.22 7.31
C PRO A 152 -2.22 -0.60 8.71
N LEU A 153 -3.31 0.06 9.11
CA LEU A 153 -3.51 0.70 10.42
C LEU A 153 -2.96 2.12 10.61
N ALA A 154 -2.21 2.71 9.67
CA ALA A 154 -1.84 4.12 9.81
C ALA A 154 -3.08 5.01 9.74
N GLY A 155 -3.39 5.71 10.83
CA GLY A 155 -4.61 6.51 10.94
C GLY A 155 -5.74 5.86 11.73
N PHE A 156 -5.64 4.56 12.05
CA PHE A 156 -6.61 3.86 12.90
C PHE A 156 -6.22 4.03 14.36
N PHE A 157 -6.67 5.13 14.95
CA PHE A 157 -6.42 5.44 16.35
C PHE A 157 -7.72 5.27 17.15
N PRO A 158 -7.71 4.53 18.27
CA PRO A 158 -8.80 4.59 19.24
C PRO A 158 -9.10 6.05 19.61
N LYS A 159 -10.38 6.37 19.87
CA LYS A 159 -10.82 7.74 20.22
C LYS A 159 -10.06 8.33 21.41
N GLU A 160 -9.55 7.46 22.29
CA GLU A 160 -8.77 7.78 23.49
C GLU A 160 -7.35 8.32 23.20
N ILE A 161 -6.81 8.10 22.00
CA ILE A 161 -5.44 8.52 21.67
C ILE A 161 -5.40 10.00 21.32
N SER A 162 -4.57 10.76 22.03
CA SER A 162 -4.39 12.20 21.78
C SER A 162 -3.91 12.49 20.37
N ARG A 163 -4.39 13.59 19.78
CA ARG A 163 -4.01 14.04 18.43
C ARG A 163 -2.48 14.09 18.22
N GLN A 164 -1.72 14.45 19.25
CA GLN A 164 -0.27 14.52 19.19
C GLN A 164 0.38 13.13 19.00
N LEU A 165 -0.11 12.12 19.71
CA LEU A 165 0.37 10.74 19.55
C LEU A 165 -0.01 10.16 18.19
N GLN A 166 -1.19 10.53 17.67
CA GLN A 166 -1.60 10.17 16.31
C GLN A 166 -0.62 10.72 15.27
N ILE A 167 -0.27 12.02 15.38
CA ILE A 167 0.71 12.67 14.47
C ILE A 167 2.08 12.00 14.60
N GLN A 168 2.54 11.72 15.82
CA GLN A 168 3.83 11.06 16.04
C GLN A 168 3.87 9.67 15.40
N SER A 169 2.81 8.87 15.52
CA SER A 169 2.71 7.56 14.87
C SER A 169 2.77 7.67 13.33
N VAL A 170 2.04 8.62 12.74
CA VAL A 170 2.08 8.87 11.29
C VAL A 170 3.48 9.32 10.84
N ASN A 171 4.10 10.23 11.58
CA ASN A 171 5.45 10.70 11.28
C ASN A 171 6.48 9.57 11.38
N TYR A 172 6.32 8.68 12.36
CA TYR A 172 7.19 7.51 12.51
C TYR A 172 7.07 6.58 11.30
N HIS A 173 5.84 6.28 10.85
CA HIS A 173 5.61 5.53 9.63
C HIS A 173 6.27 6.18 8.41
N TYR A 174 6.12 7.50 8.25
CA TYR A 174 6.75 8.25 7.17
C TYR A 174 8.29 8.17 7.21
N LEU A 175 8.88 8.33 8.39
CA LEU A 175 10.34 8.19 8.58
C LEU A 175 10.81 6.78 8.26
N CYS A 176 10.08 5.74 8.69
CA CYS A 176 10.39 4.36 8.33
C CYS A 176 10.32 4.15 6.81
N PHE A 177 9.29 4.67 6.14
CA PHE A 177 9.19 4.58 4.69
C PHE A 177 10.37 5.24 3.98
N LEU A 178 10.72 6.47 4.35
CA LEU A 178 11.86 7.16 3.75
C LEU A 178 13.17 6.38 4.01
N THR A 179 13.35 5.87 5.22
CA THR A 179 14.55 5.11 5.58
C THR A 179 14.67 3.84 4.75
N LEU A 180 13.58 3.07 4.61
CA LEU A 180 13.59 1.79 3.91
C LEU A 180 13.67 1.93 2.39
N PHE A 181 13.04 2.96 1.82
CA PHE A 181 12.80 3.03 0.38
C PHE A 181 13.52 4.17 -0.34
N SER A 182 14.23 5.06 0.37
CA SER A 182 14.99 6.16 -0.26
C SER A 182 15.92 5.67 -1.37
N SER A 183 16.60 4.53 -1.18
CA SER A 183 17.49 3.94 -2.18
C SER A 183 16.75 3.38 -3.40
N LEU A 184 15.43 3.20 -3.33
CA LEU A 184 14.61 2.70 -4.43
C LEU A 184 13.85 3.80 -5.16
N ILE A 185 13.86 5.05 -4.66
CA ILE A 185 13.21 6.20 -5.32
C ILE A 185 14.18 6.83 -6.35
N LYS A 186 13.63 7.26 -7.49
CA LYS A 186 14.35 8.05 -8.51
C LYS A 186 14.65 9.46 -8.04
#